data_AF-A0A962L9F3-F1
#
_entry.id   AF-A0A962L9F3-F1
#
_cell.length_a   1.000
_cell.length_b   1.000
_cell.length_c   1.000
_cell.angle_alpha   90.00
_cell.angle_beta   90.00
_cell.angle_gamma   90.00
#
_symmetry.space_group_name_H-M   'P 1'
#
loop_
_entity.id
_entity.type
_entity.pdbx_description
1 polymer ?
#
loop_
_entity_poly.entity_id
_entity_poly.type
_entity_poly.pdbx_seq_one_letter_code
_entity_poly.pdbx_strand_id
1 'polypeptide(L)'
;VRELRNALERAFILSGATIEASDFDVLRDGAPRPENVLAIPRGATIADAERAVILAAMEDAGGNKRRAAAALGISIKTLYNRLHDYGEYGAADYLR
;
A
#
# COMPACT_ATOMS: atom_id res chain seq x y z
N VAL A 1 3.21 -9.73 27.51
CA VAL A 1 1.86 -10.02 28.07
C VAL A 1 0.79 -8.95 27.79
N ARG A 2 1.12 -7.73 27.32
CA ARG A 2 0.12 -6.68 27.03
C ARG A 2 -0.71 -6.95 25.78
N GLU A 3 -0.12 -7.59 24.77
CA GLU A 3 -0.79 -7.87 23.49
C GLU A 3 -1.95 -8.86 23.63
N LEU A 4 -1.76 -9.94 24.42
CA LEU A 4 -2.82 -10.92 24.68
C LEU A 4 -4.02 -10.30 25.41
N ARG A 5 -3.76 -9.36 26.33
CA ARG A 5 -4.81 -8.63 27.04
C ARG A 5 -5.63 -7.76 26.09
N ASN A 6 -4.96 -6.96 25.25
CA ASN A 6 -5.65 -6.12 24.27
C ASN A 6 -6.44 -6.94 23.25
N ALA A 7 -5.92 -8.10 22.85
CA ALA A 7 -6.60 -9.04 21.96
C ALA A 7 -7.91 -9.57 22.58
N LEU A 8 -7.85 -10.03 23.83
CA LEU A 8 -9.02 -10.54 24.55
C LEU A 8 -10.06 -9.44 24.83
N GLU A 9 -9.63 -8.22 25.17
CA GLU A 9 -10.54 -7.08 25.37
C GLU A 9 -11.29 -6.72 24.08
N ARG A 10 -10.61 -6.69 22.94
CA ARG A 10 -11.25 -6.41 21.65
C ARG A 10 -12.20 -7.52 21.22
N ALA A 11 -11.79 -8.79 21.37
CA ALA A 11 -12.64 -9.94 21.07
C ALA A 11 -13.90 -9.93 21.97
N PHE A 12 -13.76 -9.58 23.25
CA PHE A 12 -14.89 -9.44 24.16
C PHE A 12 -15.86 -8.33 23.75
N ILE A 13 -15.36 -7.17 23.32
CA ILE A 13 -16.21 -6.05 22.85
C ILE A 13 -16.98 -6.40 21.57
N LEU A 14 -16.36 -7.17 20.67
CA LEU A 14 -16.95 -7.57 19.39
C LEU A 14 -17.90 -8.77 19.52
N SER A 15 -17.70 -9.62 20.53
CA SER A 15 -18.53 -10.79 20.79
C SER A 15 -19.85 -10.44 21.48
N GLY A 16 -20.91 -11.18 21.17
CA GLY A 16 -22.22 -11.02 21.82
C GLY A 16 -22.30 -11.72 23.19
N ALA A 17 -22.37 -13.06 23.17
CA ALA A 17 -22.51 -13.88 24.39
C ALA A 17 -21.38 -14.91 24.55
N THR A 18 -20.75 -15.31 23.44
CA THR A 18 -19.63 -16.25 23.41
C THR A 18 -18.59 -15.68 22.45
N ILE A 19 -17.32 -15.77 22.82
CA ILE A 19 -16.21 -15.38 21.95
C ILE A 19 -15.97 -16.55 20.97
N GLU A 20 -16.11 -16.27 19.68
CA GLU A 20 -15.85 -17.21 18.60
C GLU A 20 -14.51 -16.89 17.91
N ALA A 21 -13.95 -17.86 17.18
CA ALA A 21 -12.66 -17.69 16.51
C ALA A 21 -12.66 -16.52 15.49
N SER A 22 -13.82 -16.25 14.87
CA SER A 22 -14.03 -15.12 13.95
C SER A 22 -13.88 -13.75 14.62
N ASP A 23 -14.08 -13.64 15.94
CA ASP A 23 -13.90 -12.39 16.66
C ASP A 23 -12.42 -11.97 16.74
N PHE A 24 -11.51 -12.91 16.46
CA PHE A 24 -10.07 -12.66 16.37
C PHE A 24 -9.58 -12.39 14.94
N ASP A 25 -10.43 -12.50 13.91
CA ASP A 25 -10.00 -12.20 12.54
C ASP A 25 -9.64 -10.71 12.37
N VAL A 26 -10.25 -9.81 13.14
CA VAL A 26 -9.87 -8.38 13.20
C VAL A 26 -8.46 -8.18 13.81
N LEU A 27 -7.97 -9.14 14.60
CA LEU A 27 -6.62 -9.14 15.15
C LEU A 27 -5.57 -9.68 14.17
N ARG A 28 -5.99 -10.44 13.15
CA ARG A 28 -5.13 -10.79 12.00
C ARG A 28 -4.80 -9.56 11.17
N ASP A 29 -5.78 -8.68 10.98
CA ASP A 29 -5.59 -7.37 10.34
C ASP A 29 -5.01 -6.30 11.29
N GLY A 30 -5.00 -6.60 12.61
CA GLY A 30 -4.59 -5.72 13.68
C GLY A 30 -3.14 -5.82 14.13
N ALA A 31 -2.32 -6.70 13.53
CA ALA A 31 -0.88 -6.54 13.64
C ALA A 31 -0.54 -5.15 13.07
N PRO A 32 0.26 -4.30 13.74
CA PRO A 32 0.64 -3.02 13.19
C PRO A 32 1.31 -3.29 11.84
N ARG A 33 0.54 -3.06 10.77
CA ARG A 33 1.10 -3.06 9.43
C ARG A 33 2.13 -1.95 9.49
N PRO A 34 3.42 -2.21 9.25
CA PRO A 34 4.38 -1.13 9.33
C PRO A 34 3.89 -0.08 8.34
N GLU A 35 3.73 1.16 8.80
CA GLU A 35 3.02 2.20 8.05
C GLU A 35 3.60 2.44 6.64
N ASN A 36 4.82 1.94 6.40
CA ASN A 36 5.54 2.00 5.13
C ASN A 36 5.71 0.63 4.43
N VAL A 37 4.73 -0.30 4.54
CA VAL A 37 4.78 -1.57 3.79
C VAL A 37 3.76 -1.61 2.66
N LEU A 38 4.28 -1.60 1.43
CA LEU A 38 3.52 -1.94 0.24
C LEU A 38 3.29 -3.46 0.20
N ALA A 39 2.03 -3.88 0.20
CA ALA A 39 1.67 -5.29 0.09
C ALA A 39 1.38 -5.66 -1.37
N ILE A 40 2.19 -6.55 -1.93
CA ILE A 40 2.01 -7.09 -3.28
C ILE A 40 1.47 -8.52 -3.17
N PRO A 41 0.30 -8.84 -3.77
CA PRO A 41 -0.25 -10.19 -3.72
C PRO A 41 0.68 -11.25 -4.32
N ARG A 42 0.68 -12.45 -3.74
CA ARG A 42 1.38 -13.60 -4.33
C ARG A 42 0.73 -13.94 -5.67
N GLY A 43 1.56 -14.09 -6.71
CA GLY A 43 1.09 -14.34 -8.08
C GLY A 43 0.83 -13.08 -8.92
N ALA A 44 1.02 -11.88 -8.34
CA ALA A 44 1.04 -10.64 -9.10
C ALA A 44 2.15 -10.69 -10.16
N THR A 45 1.89 -10.11 -11.33
CA THR A 45 2.92 -9.99 -12.36
C THR A 45 3.96 -8.95 -11.95
N ILE A 46 5.12 -8.98 -12.60
CA ILE A 46 6.13 -7.93 -12.42
C ILE A 46 5.55 -6.55 -12.76
N ALA A 47 4.68 -6.47 -13.78
CA ALA A 47 4.04 -5.23 -14.17
C ALA A 47 3.10 -4.69 -13.07
N ASP A 48 2.33 -5.56 -12.42
CA ASP A 48 1.45 -5.16 -11.32
C ASP A 48 2.25 -4.67 -10.10
N ALA A 49 3.33 -5.39 -9.77
CA ALA A 49 4.24 -5.01 -8.70
C ALA A 49 4.90 -3.65 -8.98
N GLU A 50 5.39 -3.46 -10.21
CA GLU A 50 5.99 -2.20 -10.65
C GLU A 50 4.99 -1.04 -10.61
N ARG A 51 3.76 -1.25 -11.09
CA ARG A 51 2.70 -0.23 -11.01
C ARG A 51 2.41 0.16 -9.56
N ALA A 52 2.25 -0.80 -8.66
CA ALA A 52 2.00 -0.55 -7.25
C ALA A 52 3.12 0.28 -6.60
N VAL A 53 4.39 -0.07 -6.89
CA VAL A 53 5.55 0.66 -6.38
C VAL A 53 5.61 2.09 -6.92
N ILE A 54 5.35 2.28 -8.21
CA ILE A 54 5.37 3.61 -8.84
C ILE A 54 4.28 4.52 -8.26
N LEU A 55 3.07 4.00 -8.07
CA LEU A 55 1.97 4.77 -7.53
C LEU A 55 2.21 5.15 -6.06
N ALA A 56 2.70 4.23 -5.23
CA ALA A 56 3.07 4.55 -3.85
C ALA A 56 4.16 5.64 -3.76
N ALA A 57 5.20 5.55 -4.60
CA ALA A 57 6.23 6.58 -4.64
C ALA A 57 5.69 7.96 -5.10
N MET A 58 4.66 7.97 -5.95
CA MET A 58 3.98 9.20 -6.37
C MET A 58 3.13 9.81 -5.25
N GLU A 59 2.44 8.99 -4.47
CA GLU A 59 1.69 9.40 -3.27
C GLU A 59 2.64 9.98 -2.22
N ASP A 60 3.74 9.27 -1.90
CA ASP A 60 4.77 9.73 -0.96
C ASP A 60 5.47 11.01 -1.42
N ALA A 61 5.54 11.24 -2.72
CA ALA A 61 6.08 12.46 -3.31
C ALA A 61 5.07 13.60 -3.42
N GLY A 62 3.80 13.40 -3.04
CA GLY A 62 2.73 14.38 -3.19
C GLY A 62 2.52 14.81 -4.64
N GLY A 63 2.68 13.88 -5.60
CA GLY A 63 2.57 14.13 -7.03
C GLY A 63 3.82 14.75 -7.68
N ASN A 64 4.90 15.01 -6.93
CA ASN A 64 6.14 15.52 -7.49
C ASN A 64 6.91 14.42 -8.23
N LYS A 65 6.75 14.38 -9.56
CA LYS A 65 7.35 13.37 -10.45
C LYS A 65 8.89 13.32 -10.37
N ARG A 66 9.56 14.46 -10.18
CA ARG A 66 11.04 14.49 -10.01
C ARG A 66 11.47 13.79 -8.73
N ARG A 67 10.78 14.08 -7.63
CA ARG A 67 11.05 13.47 -6.33
C ARG A 67 10.71 11.98 -6.33
N ALA A 68 9.60 11.58 -6.94
CA ALA A 68 9.23 10.17 -7.10
C ALA A 68 10.26 9.40 -7.95
N ALA A 69 10.68 9.95 -9.09
CA ALA A 69 11.69 9.31 -9.94
C ALA A 69 13.04 9.15 -9.21
N ALA A 70 13.46 10.16 -8.46
CA ALA A 70 14.66 10.09 -7.64
C ALA A 70 14.57 9.02 -6.54
N ALA A 71 13.42 8.92 -5.86
CA ALA A 71 13.18 7.90 -4.84
C ALA A 71 13.19 6.48 -5.42
N LEU A 72 12.68 6.31 -6.64
CA LEU A 72 12.67 5.04 -7.37
C LEU A 72 14.01 4.70 -8.04
N GLY A 73 14.96 5.64 -8.10
CA GLY A 73 16.24 5.44 -8.78
C GLY A 73 16.14 5.34 -10.31
N ILE A 74 15.09 5.89 -10.90
CA ILE A 74 14.86 5.87 -12.36
C ILE A 74 14.93 7.26 -12.96
N SER A 75 15.11 7.34 -14.29
CA SER A 75 15.01 8.61 -14.97
C SER A 75 13.58 9.16 -14.92
N ILE A 76 13.43 10.48 -14.90
CA ILE A 76 12.10 11.11 -14.96
C ILE A 76 11.33 10.68 -16.21
N LYS A 77 12.03 10.51 -17.34
CA LYS A 77 11.46 10.03 -18.60
C LYS A 77 10.88 8.62 -18.46
N THR A 78 11.58 7.74 -17.77
CA THR A 78 11.10 6.38 -17.48
C THR A 78 9.81 6.44 -16.65
N LEU A 79 9.77 7.27 -15.61
CA LEU A 79 8.56 7.45 -14.80
C LEU A 79 7.39 7.96 -15.65
N TYR A 80 7.61 8.96 -16.51
CA TYR A 80 6.59 9.46 -17.42
C TYR A 80 6.05 8.39 -18.36
N ASN A 81 6.92 7.58 -18.97
CA ASN A 81 6.51 6.48 -19.85
C ASN A 81 5.60 5.50 -19.10
N ARG A 82 6.01 5.07 -17.90
CA ARG A 82 5.22 4.13 -17.08
C ARG A 82 3.85 4.72 -16.72
N LEU A 83 3.82 5.98 -16.28
CA LEU A 83 2.59 6.67 -15.93
C LEU A 83 1.64 6.85 -17.12
N HIS A 84 2.18 7.07 -18.31
CA HIS A 84 1.41 7.12 -19.55
C HIS A 84 0.85 5.75 -19.91
N ASP A 85 1.65 4.69 -19.83
CA ASP A 85 1.22 3.31 -20.11
C ASP A 85 0.09 2.85 -19.17
N TYR A 86 0.03 3.41 -17.96
CA TYR A 86 -1.04 3.14 -17.00
C TYR A 86 -2.34 3.94 -17.27
N GLY A 87 -2.31 4.91 -18.20
CA GLY A 87 -3.44 5.79 -18.49
C GLY A 87 -3.73 6.83 -17.39
N GLU A 88 -2.83 6.98 -16.41
CA GLU A 88 -3.00 7.89 -15.27
C GLU A 88 -2.70 9.35 -15.62
N TYR A 89 -2.04 9.61 -16.76
CA TYR A 89 -1.70 10.96 -17.22
C TYR A 89 -1.83 11.10 -18.74
N GLY A 90 -2.53 12.15 -19.18
CA GLY A 90 -2.68 12.48 -20.60
C GLY A 90 -1.44 13.13 -21.20
N ALA A 91 -1.30 13.06 -22.53
CA ALA A 91 -0.15 13.56 -23.29
C ALA A 91 0.24 15.03 -23.00
N ALA A 92 -0.67 15.85 -22.45
CA ALA A 92 -0.42 17.23 -22.06
C ALA A 92 0.57 17.39 -20.88
N ASP A 93 0.66 16.40 -19.99
CA ASP A 93 1.60 16.43 -18.85
C ASP A 93 3.03 16.05 -19.24
N TYR A 94 3.24 15.58 -20.48
CA TYR A 94 4.51 15.10 -21.00
C TYR A 94 5.46 16.22 -21.46
N LEU A 95 4.95 17.46 -21.62
CA LEU A 95 5.65 18.60 -22.22
C LEU A 95 5.84 19.82 -21.28
N ARG A 96 5.54 19.69 -19.99
CA ARG A 96 5.86 20.68 -18.95
C ARG A 96 7.08 20.28 -18.14
#